data_AF-A0A6G3UGN4-F1
#
_entry.id   AF-A0A6G3UGN4-F1
#
_cell.length_a   1.000
_cell.length_b   1.000
_cell.length_c   1.000
_cell.angle_alpha   90.00
_cell.angle_beta   90.00
_cell.angle_gamma   90.00
#
_symmetry.space_group_name_H-M   'P 1'
#
loop_
_entity.id
_entity.type
_entity.pdbx_description
1 polymer ?
#
loop_
_entity_poly.entity_id
_entity_poly.type
_entity_poly.pdbx_seq_one_letter_code
_entity_poly.pdbx_strand_id
1 'polypeptide(L)'
;MTTAVPDAAPDVPGADPYSVVVPTIGRPCLAACLRALAEEAVPPPREIFLVDDRRDARAPIDLAAAGPLADRITVLATGGR
;
A
#
# COMPACT_ATOMS: atom_id res chain seq x y z
N MET A 1 31.26 -27.35 -10.41
CA MET A 1 30.93 -26.02 -10.95
C MET A 1 29.42 -25.98 -11.07
N THR A 2 28.63 -25.21 -10.33
CA THR A 2 28.86 -24.09 -9.41
C THR A 2 27.79 -24.18 -8.30
N THR A 3 28.22 -23.91 -7.07
CA THR A 3 27.45 -23.90 -5.82
C THR A 3 26.36 -22.82 -5.84
N ALA A 4 25.23 -23.10 -5.18
CA ALA A 4 24.23 -22.10 -4.84
C ALA A 4 24.82 -20.99 -3.96
N VAL A 5 24.35 -19.76 -4.16
CA VAL A 5 24.28 -18.75 -3.11
C VAL A 5 22.84 -18.25 -3.14
N PRO A 6 22.01 -18.48 -2.10
CA PRO A 6 20.86 -17.61 -1.92
C PRO A 6 21.44 -16.22 -1.68
N ASP A 7 21.14 -15.28 -2.58
CA ASP A 7 21.33 -13.87 -2.27
C ASP A 7 20.35 -13.56 -1.13
N ALA A 8 20.81 -13.79 0.09
CA ALA A 8 20.15 -13.26 1.27
C ALA A 8 20.21 -11.76 1.08
N ALA A 9 19.09 -11.18 0.65
CA ALA A 9 18.93 -9.74 0.53
C ALA A 9 19.54 -9.09 1.76
N PRO A 10 20.46 -8.12 1.60
CA PRO A 10 21.10 -7.50 2.74
C PRO A 10 20.01 -6.99 3.67
N ASP A 11 20.16 -7.25 4.97
CA ASP A 11 19.34 -6.66 6.01
C ASP A 11 19.59 -5.14 5.94
N VAL A 12 18.74 -4.40 5.21
CA VAL A 12 18.99 -2.99 4.85
C VAL A 12 18.86 -2.14 6.11
N PRO A 13 19.96 -1.64 6.70
CA PRO A 13 19.89 -0.81 7.88
C PRO A 13 19.36 0.57 7.45
N GLY A 14 18.15 0.91 7.89
CA GLY A 14 17.65 2.29 7.90
C GLY A 14 17.23 2.87 6.55
N ALA A 15 16.32 2.23 5.82
CA ALA A 15 15.56 3.01 4.85
C ALA A 15 14.76 4.08 5.62
N ASP A 16 14.90 5.34 5.21
CA ASP A 16 14.16 6.44 5.83
C ASP A 16 12.65 6.14 5.82
N PRO A 17 11.92 6.48 6.89
CA PRO A 17 10.49 6.27 6.94
C PRO A 17 9.82 7.00 5.78
N TYR A 18 9.00 6.28 5.03
CA TYR A 18 8.30 6.80 3.85
C TYR A 18 6.79 6.63 3.98
N SER A 19 6.07 7.46 3.23
CA SER A 19 4.62 7.39 3.10
C SER A 19 4.25 7.04 1.66
N VAL A 20 3.15 6.33 1.46
CA VAL A 20 2.62 5.95 0.15
C VAL A 20 1.33 6.69 -0.12
N VAL A 21 1.19 7.30 -1.30
CA VAL A 21 -0.07 7.92 -1.74
C VAL A 21 -0.64 7.13 -2.91
N VAL A 22 -1.90 6.74 -2.83
CA VAL A 22 -2.64 6.07 -3.91
C VAL A 22 -3.72 7.04 -4.43
N PRO A 23 -3.43 7.79 -5.51
CA PRO A 23 -4.21 8.96 -5.92
C PRO A 23 -5.50 8.67 -6.68
N THR A 24 -5.76 7.42 -7.06
CA THR A 24 -6.97 7.05 -7.83
C THR A 24 -7.58 5.80 -7.26
N ILE A 25 -8.80 5.90 -6.73
CA ILE A 25 -9.50 4.75 -6.16
C ILE A 25 -10.85 4.51 -6.86
N GLY A 26 -11.51 3.40 -6.51
CA GLY A 26 -12.76 3.00 -7.18
C GLY A 26 -12.57 2.09 -8.40
N ARG A 27 -11.33 1.67 -8.67
CA ARG A 27 -11.05 0.58 -9.62
C ARG A 27 -10.90 -0.74 -8.86
N PRO A 28 -11.33 -1.88 -9.45
CA PRO A 28 -11.17 -3.20 -8.83
C PRO A 28 -9.72 -3.56 -8.46
N CYS A 29 -8.73 -2.90 -9.08
CA CYS A 29 -7.32 -3.14 -8.81
C CYS A 29 -6.82 -2.63 -7.45
N LEU A 30 -7.59 -1.81 -6.73
CA LEU A 30 -7.14 -1.28 -5.43
C LEU A 30 -6.83 -2.42 -4.44
N ALA A 31 -7.70 -3.43 -4.35
CA ALA A 31 -7.48 -4.57 -3.46
C ALA A 31 -6.19 -5.34 -3.81
N ALA A 32 -5.91 -5.52 -5.11
CA ALA A 32 -4.67 -6.16 -5.56
C ALA A 32 -3.42 -5.31 -5.22
N CYS A 33 -3.52 -3.98 -5.37
CA CYS A 33 -2.45 -3.06 -5.00
C CYS A 33 -2.18 -3.08 -3.48
N LEU A 34 -3.22 -3.04 -2.65
CA LEU A 34 -3.10 -3.09 -1.19
C LEU A 34 -2.48 -4.41 -0.72
N ARG A 35 -2.91 -5.53 -1.32
CA ARG A 35 -2.33 -6.84 -1.03
C ARG A 35 -0.85 -6.90 -1.38
N ALA A 36 -0.48 -6.47 -2.59
CA ALA A 36 0.92 -6.45 -3.01
C ALA A 36 1.78 -5.54 -2.10
N LEU A 37 1.25 -4.40 -1.66
CA LEU A 37 1.96 -3.52 -0.74
C LEU A 37 2.16 -4.17 0.65
N ALA A 38 1.17 -4.92 1.14
CA ALA A 38 1.28 -5.65 2.41
C ALA A 38 2.26 -6.82 2.34
N GLU A 39 2.36 -7.49 1.19
CA GLU A 39 3.22 -8.66 0.98
C GLU A 39 4.68 -8.28 0.71
N GLU A 40 4.94 -7.20 -0.04
CA GLU A 40 6.26 -6.94 -0.62
C GLU A 40 7.02 -5.75 0.01
N ALA A 41 6.35 -4.86 0.76
CA ALA A 41 6.98 -3.64 1.25
C ALA A 41 7.88 -3.90 2.48
N VAL A 42 9.20 -3.85 2.27
CA VAL A 42 10.21 -3.98 3.33
C VAL A 42 11.24 -2.84 3.25
N PRO A 43 11.32 -1.96 4.27
CA PRO A 43 10.42 -1.88 5.44
C PRO A 43 9.01 -1.42 5.05
N PRO A 44 7.99 -1.70 5.88
CA PRO A 44 6.62 -1.30 5.58
C PRO A 44 6.45 0.23 5.64
N PRO A 45 5.54 0.82 4.85
CA PRO A 45 5.28 2.26 4.86
C PRO A 45 4.86 2.72 6.26
N ARG A 46 5.30 3.93 6.65
CA ARG A 46 4.86 4.55 7.90
C ARG A 46 3.38 4.93 7.83
N GLU A 47 2.97 5.49 6.70
CA GLU A 47 1.61 5.96 6.44
C GLU A 47 1.21 5.66 5.01
N ILE A 48 -0.09 5.43 4.80
CA ILE A 48 -0.66 5.22 3.48
C ILE A 48 -1.86 6.17 3.34
N PHE A 49 -1.83 6.99 2.31
CA PHE A 49 -2.93 7.90 1.97
C PHE A 49 -3.68 7.37 0.77
N LEU A 50 -4.93 6.96 0.97
CA LEU A 50 -5.83 6.61 -0.12
C LEU A 50 -6.68 7.82 -0.47
N VAL A 51 -6.57 8.29 -1.71
CA VAL A 51 -7.32 9.47 -2.16
C VAL A 51 -8.64 9.01 -2.78
N ASP A 52 -9.76 9.33 -2.12
CA ASP A 52 -11.11 9.06 -2.63
C ASP A 52 -11.59 10.17 -3.57
N ASP A 53 -11.39 9.93 -4.87
CA ASP A 53 -11.84 10.76 -5.98
C ASP A 53 -13.17 10.31 -6.58
N ARG A 54 -13.86 9.32 -5.99
CA ARG A 54 -15.16 8.83 -6.49
C ARG A 54 -16.23 9.91 -6.33
N ARG A 55 -16.93 10.23 -7.42
CA ARG A 55 -18.04 11.19 -7.43
C ARG A 55 -19.21 10.77 -6.54
N ASP A 56 -19.50 9.47 -6.48
CA ASP A 56 -20.57 8.87 -5.66
C ASP A 56 -19.98 7.84 -4.67
N ALA A 57 -19.26 8.30 -3.66
CA ALA A 57 -18.66 7.48 -2.61
C ALA A 57 -19.71 6.96 -1.60
N ARG A 58 -20.74 6.24 -2.08
CA ARG A 58 -21.83 5.70 -1.24
C ARG A 58 -21.40 4.55 -0.33
N ALA A 59 -20.43 3.76 -0.80
CA ALA A 59 -19.87 2.63 -0.04
C ALA A 59 -18.46 2.98 0.47
N PRO A 60 -18.13 2.59 1.72
CA PRO A 60 -16.76 2.71 2.22
C PRO A 60 -15.78 1.98 1.32
N ILE A 61 -14.52 2.41 1.32
CA ILE A 61 -13.44 1.66 0.68
C ILE A 61 -13.18 0.40 1.52
N ASP A 62 -13.17 -0.76 0.88
CA ASP A 62 -12.74 -1.99 1.53
C ASP A 62 -11.22 -2.00 1.68
N LEU A 63 -10.76 -2.01 2.94
CA LEU A 63 -9.35 -2.02 3.30
C LEU A 63 -8.85 -3.40 3.74
N ALA A 64 -9.70 -4.43 3.74
CA ALA A 64 -9.35 -5.76 4.24
C ALA A 64 -8.12 -6.35 3.54
N ALA A 65 -7.95 -6.05 2.25
CA ALA A 65 -6.81 -6.50 1.45
C ALA A 65 -5.46 -5.90 1.90
N ALA A 66 -5.45 -4.82 2.70
CA ALA A 66 -4.22 -4.23 3.23
C ALA A 66 -3.64 -4.99 4.44
N GLY A 67 -4.40 -5.92 5.03
CA GLY A 67 -3.93 -6.71 6.17
C GLY A 67 -3.38 -5.84 7.31
N PRO A 68 -2.17 -6.10 7.83
CA PRO A 68 -1.56 -5.31 8.90
C PRO A 68 -1.32 -3.83 8.57
N LEU A 69 -1.33 -3.45 7.29
CA LEU A 69 -1.20 -2.06 6.88
C LEU A 69 -2.51 -1.26 7.02
N ALA A 70 -3.65 -1.93 7.27
CA ALA A 70 -4.95 -1.27 7.40
C ALA A 70 -4.94 -0.17 8.47
N ASP A 71 -4.25 -0.39 9.60
CA ASP A 71 -4.13 0.58 10.70
C ASP A 71 -3.27 1.81 10.35
N ARG A 72 -2.59 1.79 9.20
CA ARG A 72 -1.75 2.89 8.70
C ARG A 72 -2.41 3.67 7.57
N ILE A 73 -3.63 3.31 7.19
CA ILE A 73 -4.35 3.92 6.07
C ILE A 73 -5.17 5.10 6.56
N THR A 74 -4.95 6.25 5.93
CA THR A 74 -5.82 7.43 6.01
C THR A 74 -6.50 7.64 4.66
N VAL A 75 -7.83 7.73 4.65
CA VAL A 75 -8.61 8.02 3.45
C VAL A 75 -8.86 9.52 3.35
N LEU A 76 -8.47 10.13 2.23
CA LEU A 76 -8.62 11.55 1.94
C LEU A 76 -9.67 11.73 0.83
N ALA A 77 -10.83 12.32 1.13
CA ALA A 77 -11.86 12.58 0.13
C ALA A 77 -11.59 13.89 -0.63
N THR A 78 -11.52 13.84 -1.97
CA THR A 78 -11.32 15.03 -2.83
C THR A 78 -12.57 15.46 -3.57
N GLY A 79 -13.61 14.62 -3.58
CA GLY A 79 -14.91 14.93 -4.20
C GLY A 79 -14.87 15.01 -5.75
N GLY A 80 -13.82 14.49 -6.39
CA GLY A 80 -13.75 14.28 -7.85
C GLY A 80 -13.83 15.55 -8.70
N ARG A 81 -13.28 16.67 -8.23
CA ARG A 81 -13.26 17.97 -8.95
C ARG A 81 -12.01 18.14 -9.80
#